data_AF-A0A522T8B7-F1
#
_entry.id   AF-A0A522T8B7-F1
#
_cell.length_a   1.000
_cell.length_b   1.000
_cell.length_c   1.000
_cell.angle_alpha   90.00
_cell.angle_beta   90.00
_cell.angle_gamma   90.00
#
_symmetry.space_group_name_H-M   'P 1'
#
loop_
_entity.id
_entity.type
_entity.pdbx_description
1 polymer ?
#
loop_
_entity_poly.entity_id
_entity_poly.type
_entity_poly.pdbx_seq_one_letter_code
_entity_poly.pdbx_strand_id
1 'polypeptide(L)'
;MVQNNIYPSPLRYPGGKGKITNFMKMVFLVNGLVGAEYVEPYAGGASVGLSLLFEEYASHIYINDLNDSVFAFWNAVVNMP
;
A
#
# COMPACT_ATOMS: atom_id res chain seq x y z
N MET A 1 -5.16 -10.52 -22.72
CA MET A 1 -4.28 -10.53 -21.53
C MET A 1 -5.18 -10.47 -20.31
N VAL A 2 -5.20 -11.52 -19.50
CA VAL A 2 -6.01 -11.53 -18.27
C VAL A 2 -5.36 -10.53 -17.31
N GLN A 3 -6.06 -9.45 -16.96
CA GLN A 3 -5.66 -8.66 -15.80
C GLN A 3 -5.83 -9.57 -14.58
N ASN A 4 -4.72 -10.11 -14.06
CA ASN A 4 -4.74 -10.65 -12.71
C ASN A 4 -5.06 -9.47 -11.80
N ASN A 5 -6.28 -9.43 -11.26
CA ASN A 5 -6.65 -8.49 -10.22
C ASN A 5 -5.91 -8.91 -8.95
N ILE A 6 -4.64 -8.52 -8.86
CA ILE A 6 -3.88 -8.61 -7.62
C ILE A 6 -4.53 -7.60 -6.69
N TYR A 7 -5.21 -8.11 -5.66
CA TYR A 7 -5.64 -7.30 -4.52
C TYR A 7 -4.47 -7.31 -3.54
N PRO A 8 -3.65 -6.24 -3.48
CA PRO A 8 -2.41 -6.25 -2.70
C PRO A 8 -2.69 -6.25 -1.19
N SER A 9 -3.91 -5.88 -0.78
CA SER A 9 -4.32 -5.87 0.63
C SER A 9 -5.09 -7.14 1.01
N PRO A 10 -4.78 -7.77 2.17
CA PRO A 10 -5.59 -8.83 2.75
C PRO A 10 -6.88 -8.31 3.40
N LEU A 11 -7.04 -6.99 3.59
CA LEU A 11 -8.20 -6.39 4.24
C LEU A 11 -9.20 -5.81 3.23
N ARG A 12 -10.48 -6.17 3.39
CA ARG A 12 -11.58 -5.35 2.87
C ARG A 12 -11.87 -4.23 3.87
N TYR A 13 -11.33 -3.04 3.61
CA TYR A 13 -11.50 -1.87 4.46
C TYR A 13 -12.26 -0.74 3.72
N PRO A 14 -13.22 -0.04 4.38
CA PRO A 14 -13.92 1.09 3.78
C PRO A 14 -12.96 2.17 3.28
N GLY A 15 -13.30 2.81 2.15
CA GLY A 15 -12.45 3.83 1.55
C GLY A 15 -11.22 3.30 0.81
N GLY A 16 -11.23 2.02 0.42
CA GLY A 16 -10.15 1.36 -0.32
C GLY A 16 -9.66 2.19 -1.50
N LYS A 17 -8.40 2.63 -1.42
CA LYS A 17 -7.77 3.55 -2.37
C LYS A 17 -7.19 2.84 -3.60
N GLY A 18 -7.49 1.56 -3.82
CA GLY A 18 -6.95 0.78 -4.95
C GLY A 18 -7.22 1.40 -6.33
N LYS A 19 -8.29 2.18 -6.49
CA LYS A 19 -8.59 2.88 -7.75
C LYS A 19 -7.58 4.00 -8.10
N ILE A 20 -6.91 4.59 -7.11
CA ILE A 20 -5.92 5.66 -7.32
C ILE A 20 -4.48 5.15 -7.41
N THR A 21 -4.27 3.84 -7.24
CA THR A 21 -2.94 3.23 -7.26
C THR A 21 -2.18 3.52 -8.55
N ASN A 22 -2.83 3.44 -9.72
CA ASN A 22 -2.17 3.75 -11.00
C ASN A 22 -1.76 5.23 -11.11
N PHE A 23 -2.55 6.14 -10.51
CA PHE A 23 -2.16 7.55 -10.44
C PHE A 23 -0.90 7.72 -9.57
N MET A 24 -0.82 7.04 -8.43
CA MET A 24 0.37 7.10 -7.57
C MET A 24 1.63 6.52 -8.24
N LYS A 25 1.50 5.42 -9.00
CA LYS A 25 2.59 4.88 -9.83
C LYS A 25 3.08 5.90 -10.86
N MET A 26 2.15 6.59 -11.52
CA MET A 26 2.50 7.67 -12.44
C MET A 26 3.24 8.81 -11.74
N VAL A 27 2.81 9.21 -10.54
CA VAL A 27 3.53 10.21 -9.72
C VAL A 27 4.96 9.77 -9.45
N PHE A 28 5.20 8.49 -9.13
CA PHE A 28 6.55 7.96 -8.93
C PHE A 28 7.40 8.08 -10.20
N LEU A 29 6.87 7.65 -11.34
CA LEU A 29 7.60 7.65 -12.61
C LEU A 29 7.98 9.06 -13.07
N VAL A 30 7.02 9.98 -13.12
CA VAL A 30 7.24 11.31 -13.70
C VAL A 30 8.14 12.20 -12.84
N ASN A 31 8.31 11.85 -11.55
CA ASN A 31 9.16 12.58 -10.62
C ASN A 31 10.49 11.85 -10.33
N GLY A 32 10.77 10.73 -10.98
CA GLY A 32 12.00 9.96 -10.74
C GLY A 32 12.11 9.38 -9.33
N LEU A 33 10.97 9.02 -8.72
CA LEU A 33 10.89 8.51 -7.34
C LEU A 33 10.92 6.98 -7.25
N VAL A 34 11.17 6.27 -8.35
CA VAL A 34 11.27 4.80 -8.32
C VAL A 34 12.39 4.36 -7.37
N GLY A 35 12.05 3.48 -6.43
CA GLY A 35 12.95 3.06 -5.35
C GLY A 35 12.94 3.98 -4.13
N ALA A 36 12.14 5.06 -4.11
CA ALA A 36 11.95 5.88 -2.93
C ALA A 36 11.11 5.16 -1.86
N GLU A 37 11.09 5.72 -0.66
CA GLU A 37 10.21 5.28 0.42
C GLU A 37 8.83 5.96 0.31
N TYR A 38 7.77 5.24 0.70
CA TYR A 38 6.40 5.75 0.70
C TYR A 38 5.81 5.75 2.10
N VAL A 39 5.11 6.83 2.48
CA VAL A 39 4.46 6.95 3.80
C VAL A 39 2.96 7.11 3.62
N GLU A 40 2.16 6.26 4.27
CA GLU A 40 0.70 6.26 4.23
C GLU A 40 0.11 6.40 5.66
N PRO A 41 -0.16 7.63 6.14
CA PRO A 41 -0.61 7.87 7.51
C PRO A 41 -2.02 7.35 7.84
N TYR A 42 -2.83 7.06 6.81
CA TYR A 42 -4.22 6.62 6.88
C TYR A 42 -4.39 5.36 6.03
N ALA A 43 -3.66 4.32 6.39
CA ALA A 43 -3.48 3.14 5.57
C ALA A 43 -4.77 2.36 5.39
N GLY A 44 -5.53 2.11 6.47
CA GLY A 44 -6.64 1.16 6.46
C GLY A 44 -6.17 -0.20 5.94
N GLY A 45 -6.50 -0.50 4.68
CA GLY A 45 -6.01 -1.68 3.97
C GLY A 45 -4.63 -1.52 3.29
N ALA A 46 -3.99 -0.36 3.31
CA ALA A 46 -2.68 -0.09 2.70
C ALA A 46 -2.59 -0.45 1.19
N SER A 47 -3.71 -0.41 0.46
CA SER A 47 -3.77 -0.90 -0.93
C SER A 47 -2.84 -0.14 -1.89
N VAL A 48 -2.57 1.14 -1.62
CA VAL A 48 -1.66 1.95 -2.44
C VAL A 48 -0.22 1.59 -2.09
N GLY A 49 0.16 1.69 -0.81
CA GLY A 49 1.51 1.35 -0.37
C GLY A 49 1.94 -0.07 -0.78
N LEU A 50 1.08 -1.07 -0.57
CA LEU A 50 1.40 -2.46 -0.92
C LEU A 50 1.55 -2.67 -2.43
N SER A 51 0.76 -1.99 -3.26
CA SER A 51 0.95 -2.08 -4.71
C SER A 51 2.25 -1.41 -5.15
N LEU A 52 2.61 -0.27 -4.55
CA LEU A 52 3.89 0.37 -4.84
C LEU A 52 5.07 -0.50 -4.41
N LEU A 53 4.97 -1.18 -3.27
CA LEU A 53 5.99 -2.09 -2.76
C LEU A 53 6.13 -3.36 -3.62
N PHE A 54 5.03 -4.08 -3.85
CA PHE A 54 5.05 -5.36 -4.55
C PHE A 54 5.35 -5.24 -6.05
N GLU A 55 5.10 -4.08 -6.64
CA GLU A 55 5.46 -3.78 -8.03
C GLU A 55 6.75 -2.95 -8.14
N GLU A 56 7.53 -2.89 -7.06
CA GLU A 56 8.89 -2.32 -7.03
C GLU A 56 8.99 -0.82 -7.37
N TYR A 57 7.89 -0.07 -7.25
CA TYR A 57 7.91 1.39 -7.33
C TYR A 57 8.51 2.01 -6.07
N ALA A 58 8.21 1.45 -4.90
CA ALA A 58 8.75 1.87 -3.61
C ALA A 58 9.66 0.77 -3.02
N SER A 59 10.78 1.16 -2.43
CA SER A 59 11.72 0.23 -1.78
C SER A 59 11.28 -0.15 -0.36
N HIS A 60 10.56 0.76 0.30
CA HIS A 60 10.00 0.56 1.63
C HIS A 60 8.71 1.35 1.77
N ILE A 61 7.78 0.84 2.59
CA ILE A 61 6.55 1.55 2.91
C ILE A 61 6.38 1.66 4.43
N TYR A 62 5.98 2.85 4.88
CA TYR A 62 5.60 3.11 6.25
C TYR A 62 4.10 3.32 6.29
N ILE A 63 3.39 2.48 7.03
CA ILE A 63 1.95 2.58 7.17
C ILE A 63 1.59 2.94 8.62
N ASN A 64 0.58 3.78 8.77
CA ASN A 64 -0.02 4.12 10.06
C ASN A 64 -1.55 4.15 9.91
N ASP A 65 -2.26 3.92 11.00
CA ASP A 65 -3.69 4.18 11.10
C ASP A 65 -4.03 4.57 12.55
N LEU A 66 -5.03 5.42 12.75
CA LEU A 66 -5.50 5.81 14.08
C LEU A 66 -6.31 4.68 14.76
N ASN A 67 -6.88 3.77 13.97
CA ASN A 67 -7.67 2.67 14.51
C ASN A 67 -6.76 1.57 15.09
N ASP A 68 -6.83 1.37 16.40
CA ASP A 68 -6.03 0.37 17.12
C ASP A 68 -6.18 -1.04 16.57
N SER A 69 -7.37 -1.43 16.09
CA SER A 69 -7.59 -2.76 15.49
C SER A 69 -6.89 -2.91 14.14
N VAL A 70 -6.82 -1.83 13.35
CA VAL A 70 -6.07 -1.82 12.08
C VAL A 70 -4.57 -1.87 12.37
N PHE A 71 -4.09 -1.09 13.34
CA PHE A 71 -2.70 -1.16 13.80
C PHE A 71 -2.35 -2.58 14.28
N ALA A 72 -3.16 -3.15 15.17
CA ALA A 72 -2.92 -4.48 15.73
C ALA A 72 -2.85 -5.56 14.64
N PHE A 73 -3.74 -5.48 13.64
CA PHE A 73 -3.70 -6.37 12.47
C PHE A 73 -2.35 -6.26 11.73
N TRP A 74 -1.95 -5.05 11.33
CA TRP A 74 -0.70 -4.87 10.57
C TRP A 74 0.53 -5.24 11.39
N ASN A 75 0.54 -4.91 12.68
CA ASN A 75 1.61 -5.32 13.58
C ASN A 75 1.73 -6.85 13.69
N ALA A 76 0.61 -7.59 13.75
CA ALA A 76 0.63 -9.04 13.75
C ALA A 76 1.18 -9.60 12.42
N VAL A 77 0.70 -9.08 11.28
CA VAL A 77 1.17 -9.50 9.95
C VAL A 77 2.69 -9.31 9.77
N VAL A 78 3.24 -8.21 10.28
CA VAL A 78 4.67 -7.88 10.08
C VAL A 78 5.58 -8.54 11.13
N ASN A 79 5.15 -8.61 12.39
CA ASN A 79 6.03 -8.97 13.50
C ASN A 79 5.71 -10.33 14.15
N MET A 80 4.65 -11.03 13.73
CA MET A 80 4.21 -12.31 14.31
C MET A 80 3.91 -13.36 13.22
N PRO A 81 4.96 -13.87 12.52
CA PRO A 81 4.81 -14.85 11.46
C PRO A 81 4.46 -16.27 11.94
#